data_AF-A8ZNV4-F1
#
_entry.id   AF-A8ZNV4-F1
#
_cell.length_a   1.000
_cell.length_b   1.000
_cell.length_c   1.000
_cell.angle_alpha   90.00
_cell.angle_beta   90.00
_cell.angle_gamma   90.00
#
_symmetry.space_group_name_H-M   'P 1'
#
loop_
_entity.id
_entity.type
_entity.pdbx_description
1 polymer ?
#
loop_
_entity_poly.entity_id
_entity_poly.type
_entity_poly.pdbx_seq_one_letter_code
_entity_poly.pdbx_strand_id
1 'polypeptide(L)'
;MFAITLLQILAMMGIPLIVTTVSSPMNVTEHPSVPTLATSQTWRLELLADGNYQVCSLPEPKDGRDGNGVCFTFAKRGEYVDGYYGFPHSGTYICVQGKAEQNRVRGQGLALSWPGHPWPPITTSQYTWRLDQHLTLQNGYVVRSVREQSGRVNWLRFDEVKLDMDGFHQYPTVKMRSPTQLCDWQTPTEF
;
A
#
# COMPACT_ATOMS: atom_id res chain seq x y z
N MET A 1 37.37 32.94 28.85
CA MET A 1 38.78 32.52 28.76
C MET A 1 38.99 31.96 27.37
N PHE A 2 39.97 32.50 26.66
CA PHE A 2 40.21 32.41 25.21
C PHE A 2 40.57 31.01 24.72
N ALA A 3 40.21 30.67 23.48
CA ALA A 3 41.18 30.22 22.47
C ALA A 3 40.51 30.07 21.08
N ILE A 4 40.93 30.93 20.17
CA ILE A 4 40.72 30.87 18.72
C ILE A 4 41.92 30.12 18.13
N THR A 5 41.69 29.16 17.23
CA THR A 5 42.73 28.64 16.30
C THR A 5 42.03 28.09 15.06
N LEU A 6 41.91 28.88 13.99
CA LEU A 6 42.84 29.05 12.85
C LEU A 6 43.07 27.80 11.98
N LEU A 7 42.23 27.70 10.93
CA LEU A 7 42.56 27.50 9.52
C LEU A 7 43.90 26.83 9.14
N GLN A 8 43.83 25.66 8.48
CA GLN A 8 44.73 25.33 7.37
C GLN A 8 43.97 24.59 6.27
N ILE A 9 43.96 25.22 5.09
CA ILE A 9 43.52 24.70 3.80
C ILE A 9 44.72 23.96 3.19
N LEU A 10 44.57 22.68 2.87
CA LEU A 10 45.47 21.99 1.95
C LEU A 10 44.67 21.54 0.72
N ALA A 11 44.85 22.27 -0.38
CA ALA A 11 44.44 21.84 -1.70
C ALA A 11 45.48 20.82 -2.20
N MET A 12 45.09 19.55 -2.34
CA MET A 12 45.87 18.57 -3.10
C MET A 12 45.18 18.34 -4.44
N MET A 13 45.78 18.92 -5.48
CA MET A 13 45.52 18.60 -6.88
C MET A 13 46.01 17.17 -7.16
N GLY A 14 45.08 16.23 -7.26
CA GLY A 14 45.33 14.87 -7.73
C GLY A 14 45.12 14.78 -9.24
N ILE A 15 46.17 14.43 -9.96
CA ILE A 15 46.25 14.22 -11.41
C ILE A 15 45.36 13.02 -11.80
N PRO A 16 44.47 13.12 -12.80
CA PRO A 16 43.74 11.97 -13.31
C PRO A 16 44.69 11.09 -14.16
N LEU A 17 44.90 9.85 -13.71
CA LEU A 17 45.53 8.80 -14.51
C LEU A 17 44.48 8.27 -15.51
N ILE A 18 44.64 8.59 -16.79
CA ILE A 18 43.82 8.04 -17.86
C ILE A 18 44.37 6.64 -18.18
N VAL A 19 43.70 5.60 -17.70
CA VAL A 19 43.95 4.22 -18.12
C VAL A 19 43.06 3.93 -19.33
N THR A 20 43.65 3.85 -20.51
CA THR A 20 42.97 3.40 -21.73
C THR A 20 42.99 1.88 -21.79
N THR A 21 41.95 1.22 -21.28
CA THR A 21 41.73 -0.20 -21.56
C THR A 21 41.10 -0.34 -22.94
N VAL A 22 41.84 -0.95 -23.87
CA VAL A 22 41.31 -1.39 -25.17
C VAL A 22 40.45 -2.63 -24.91
N SER A 23 39.13 -2.45 -24.81
CA SER A 23 38.17 -3.55 -24.78
C SER A 23 37.79 -3.94 -26.21
N SER A 24 38.13 -5.16 -26.61
CA SER A 24 37.65 -5.78 -27.84
C SER A 24 36.12 -5.80 -27.89
N PRO A 25 35.49 -5.59 -29.06
CA PRO A 25 34.05 -5.74 -29.19
C PRO A 25 33.68 -7.22 -29.11
N MET A 26 33.12 -7.65 -27.97
CA MET A 26 32.33 -8.88 -27.91
C MET A 26 31.06 -8.62 -28.71
N ASN A 27 30.92 -9.32 -29.82
CA ASN A 27 29.73 -9.35 -30.65
C ASN A 27 28.64 -10.13 -29.87
N VAL A 28 27.92 -9.44 -29.00
CA VAL A 28 26.74 -9.98 -28.32
C VAL A 28 25.67 -10.16 -29.40
N THR A 29 25.39 -11.40 -29.74
CA THR A 29 24.23 -11.76 -30.55
C THR A 29 23.00 -11.37 -29.73
N GLU A 30 22.45 -10.19 -30.02
CA GLU A 30 21.17 -9.74 -29.48
C GLU A 30 20.11 -10.79 -29.80
N HIS A 31 19.71 -11.53 -28.79
CA HIS A 31 18.53 -12.37 -28.85
C HIS A 31 17.33 -11.43 -29.01
N PRO A 32 16.48 -11.59 -30.03
CA PRO A 32 15.30 -10.75 -30.18
C PRO A 32 14.46 -10.88 -28.92
N SER A 33 14.40 -9.79 -28.16
CA SER A 33 13.54 -9.67 -27.00
C SER A 33 12.11 -9.85 -27.48
N VAL A 34 11.52 -10.98 -27.15
CA VAL A 34 10.09 -11.25 -27.39
C VAL A 34 9.33 -10.10 -26.73
N PRO A 35 8.57 -9.29 -27.47
CA PRO A 35 7.74 -8.28 -26.87
C PRO A 35 6.68 -9.00 -26.06
N THR A 36 6.87 -9.04 -24.74
CA THR A 36 5.86 -9.50 -23.80
C THR A 36 4.81 -8.40 -23.78
N LEU A 37 3.85 -8.45 -24.70
CA LEU A 37 2.59 -7.72 -24.59
C LEU A 37 1.85 -8.30 -23.38
N ALA A 38 2.21 -7.86 -22.19
CA ALA A 38 1.30 -7.84 -21.08
C ALA A 38 0.19 -6.86 -21.47
N THR A 39 -0.85 -7.36 -22.12
CA THR A 39 -2.12 -6.65 -22.29
C THR A 39 -2.61 -6.31 -20.90
N SER A 40 -2.26 -5.12 -20.44
CA SER A 40 -2.84 -4.50 -19.25
C SER A 40 -4.32 -4.31 -19.56
N GLN A 41 -5.11 -5.32 -19.22
CA GLN A 41 -6.54 -5.31 -19.39
C GLN A 41 -7.05 -4.09 -18.64
N THR A 42 -7.48 -3.09 -19.39
CA THR A 42 -7.87 -1.79 -18.83
C THR A 42 -9.26 -1.95 -18.22
N TRP A 43 -9.29 -2.40 -16.96
CA TRP A 43 -10.50 -2.40 -16.16
C TRP A 43 -10.69 -1.00 -15.54
N ARG A 44 -11.94 -0.67 -15.27
CA ARG A 44 -12.37 0.61 -14.70
C ARG A 44 -13.34 0.31 -13.57
N LEU A 45 -12.94 0.59 -12.33
CA LEU A 45 -13.69 0.26 -11.12
C LEU A 45 -15.14 0.74 -11.19
N GLU A 46 -15.38 1.96 -11.66
CA GLU A 46 -16.70 2.58 -11.77
C GLU A 46 -17.62 1.85 -12.76
N LEU A 47 -17.06 1.18 -13.77
CA LEU A 47 -17.79 0.45 -14.80
C LEU A 47 -18.05 -1.01 -14.43
N LEU A 48 -17.46 -1.51 -13.35
CA LEU A 48 -17.72 -2.86 -12.88
C LEU A 48 -19.19 -3.00 -12.46
N ALA A 49 -19.78 -4.15 -12.77
CA ALA A 49 -21.08 -4.52 -12.23
C ALA A 49 -21.03 -4.66 -10.69
N ASP A 50 -22.19 -4.81 -10.07
CA ASP A 50 -22.23 -5.20 -8.66
C ASP A 50 -21.67 -6.61 -8.50
N GLY A 51 -20.79 -6.78 -7.51
CA GLY A 51 -20.07 -8.05 -7.36
C GLY A 51 -19.03 -8.01 -6.25
N ASN A 52 -18.18 -9.04 -6.22
CA ASN A 52 -17.01 -9.12 -5.35
C ASN A 52 -15.78 -9.22 -6.24
N TYR A 53 -14.75 -8.45 -5.91
CA TYR A 53 -13.58 -8.26 -6.74
C TYR A 53 -12.31 -8.30 -5.90
N GLN A 54 -11.22 -8.73 -6.55
CA GLN A 54 -9.87 -8.61 -6.03
C GLN A 54 -9.01 -7.98 -7.11
N VAL A 55 -8.31 -6.93 -6.75
CA VAL A 55 -7.36 -6.24 -7.63
C VAL A 55 -6.03 -6.10 -6.88
N CYS A 56 -4.92 -6.34 -7.56
CA CYS A 56 -3.59 -6.30 -6.93
C CYS A 56 -2.60 -5.51 -7.77
N SER A 57 -1.59 -4.92 -7.13
CA SER A 57 -0.56 -4.14 -7.82
C SER A 57 0.37 -4.98 -8.70
N LEU A 58 0.41 -6.30 -8.51
CA LEU A 58 1.15 -7.23 -9.35
C LEU A 58 0.22 -8.29 -9.98
N PRO A 59 0.61 -8.86 -11.14
CA PRO A 59 -0.15 -9.94 -11.78
C PRO A 59 -0.37 -11.15 -10.86
N GLU A 60 -1.45 -11.88 -11.13
CA GLU A 60 -1.79 -13.09 -10.39
C GLU A 60 -0.62 -14.08 -10.37
N PRO A 61 -0.20 -14.54 -9.19
CA PRO A 61 0.93 -15.43 -9.08
C PRO A 61 0.54 -16.84 -9.55
N LYS A 62 1.43 -17.49 -10.29
CA LYS A 62 1.21 -18.84 -10.88
C LYS A 62 1.41 -19.99 -9.87
N ASP A 63 1.84 -19.67 -8.67
CA ASP A 63 2.21 -20.61 -7.61
C ASP A 63 1.09 -20.88 -6.59
N GLY A 64 -0.12 -20.34 -6.84
CA GLY A 64 -1.29 -20.56 -5.99
C GLY A 64 -1.40 -19.63 -4.78
N ARG A 65 -0.51 -18.65 -4.62
CA ARG A 65 -0.68 -17.61 -3.60
C ARG A 65 -1.98 -16.82 -3.79
N ASP A 66 -2.53 -16.34 -2.68
CA ASP A 66 -3.82 -15.63 -2.66
C ASP A 66 -3.73 -14.21 -3.25
N GLY A 67 -2.52 -13.66 -3.37
CA GLY A 67 -2.28 -12.32 -3.93
C GLY A 67 -0.78 -12.07 -4.18
N ASN A 68 -0.48 -11.02 -4.92
CA ASN A 68 0.89 -10.58 -5.18
C ASN A 68 0.98 -9.05 -5.16
N GLY A 69 1.94 -8.51 -4.42
CA GLY A 69 2.02 -7.07 -4.14
C GLY A 69 1.01 -6.64 -3.07
N VAL A 70 0.41 -5.48 -3.23
CA VAL A 70 -0.70 -4.99 -2.41
C VAL A 70 -2.01 -5.25 -3.12
N CYS A 71 -3.04 -5.62 -2.38
CA CYS A 71 -4.32 -6.00 -2.95
C CYS A 71 -5.47 -5.27 -2.26
N PHE A 72 -6.51 -4.99 -3.04
CA PHE A 72 -7.81 -4.56 -2.56
C PHE A 72 -8.83 -5.64 -2.89
N THR A 73 -9.47 -6.19 -1.86
CA THR A 73 -10.58 -7.14 -2.01
C THR A 73 -11.85 -6.48 -1.50
N PHE A 74 -12.86 -6.35 -2.35
CA PHE A 74 -14.02 -5.52 -2.07
C PHE A 74 -15.31 -6.03 -2.71
N ALA A 75 -16.43 -5.69 -2.08
CA ALA A 75 -17.75 -5.74 -2.68
C ALA A 75 -18.06 -4.39 -3.32
N LYS A 76 -18.61 -4.40 -4.55
CA LYS A 76 -19.12 -3.20 -5.23
C LYS A 76 -20.64 -3.22 -5.27
N ARG A 77 -21.29 -2.11 -4.90
CA ARG A 77 -22.74 -1.90 -4.91
C ARG A 77 -23.05 -0.50 -5.45
N GLY A 78 -23.53 -0.40 -6.68
CA GLY A 78 -23.68 0.87 -7.39
C GLY A 78 -22.33 1.60 -7.48
N GLU A 79 -22.29 2.85 -7.05
CA GLU A 79 -21.06 3.66 -7.05
C GLU A 79 -20.16 3.42 -5.82
N TYR A 80 -20.55 2.54 -4.90
CA TYR A 80 -19.84 2.34 -3.64
C TYR A 80 -19.08 1.03 -3.59
N VAL A 81 -17.98 1.03 -2.85
CA VAL A 81 -17.19 -0.16 -2.52
C VAL A 81 -17.03 -0.29 -1.02
N ASP A 82 -16.93 -1.53 -0.56
CA ASP A 82 -16.63 -1.88 0.83
C ASP A 82 -15.72 -3.11 0.83
N GLY A 83 -14.56 -3.00 1.46
CA GLY A 83 -13.54 -4.04 1.39
C GLY A 83 -12.34 -3.76 2.25
N TYR A 84 -11.26 -4.49 2.01
CA TYR A 84 -10.02 -4.35 2.74
C TYR A 84 -8.82 -4.33 1.79
N TYR A 85 -7.85 -3.52 2.19
CA TYR A 85 -6.62 -3.24 1.47
C TYR A 85 -5.42 -3.69 2.29
N GLY A 86 -4.46 -4.37 1.67
CA GLY A 86 -3.20 -4.70 2.32
C GLY A 86 -2.36 -5.71 1.57
N PHE A 87 -1.20 -6.03 2.13
CA PHE A 87 -0.34 -7.09 1.60
C PHE A 87 -0.89 -8.46 2.02
N PRO A 88 -0.96 -9.43 1.11
CA PRO A 88 -1.25 -10.82 1.46
C PRO A 88 -0.35 -11.29 2.62
N HIS A 89 -0.95 -11.88 3.64
CA HIS A 89 -0.27 -12.47 4.81
C HIS A 89 0.53 -11.49 5.71
N SER A 90 0.37 -10.18 5.58
CA SER A 90 1.14 -9.19 6.36
C SER A 90 0.58 -8.88 7.76
N GLY A 91 -0.60 -9.41 8.07
CA GLY A 91 -1.37 -9.05 9.26
C GLY A 91 -1.92 -7.62 9.24
N THR A 92 -1.42 -6.73 8.39
CA THR A 92 -1.79 -5.30 8.37
C THR A 92 -2.76 -5.03 7.23
N TYR A 93 -4.01 -4.80 7.60
CA TYR A 93 -5.10 -4.54 6.66
C TYR A 93 -5.85 -3.28 7.04
N ILE A 94 -6.30 -2.54 6.02
CA ILE A 94 -7.12 -1.35 6.16
C ILE A 94 -8.46 -1.62 5.51
N CYS A 95 -9.55 -1.52 6.25
CA CYS A 95 -10.87 -1.51 5.63
C CYS A 95 -11.10 -0.17 4.95
N VAL A 96 -11.64 -0.22 3.74
CA VAL A 96 -11.94 0.93 2.92
C VAL A 96 -13.39 0.83 2.49
N GLN A 97 -14.16 1.86 2.83
CA GLN A 97 -15.52 2.04 2.34
C GLN A 97 -15.62 3.41 1.70
N GLY A 98 -16.18 3.50 0.50
CA GLY A 98 -16.23 4.78 -0.20
C GLY A 98 -16.82 4.72 -1.59
N LYS A 99 -16.84 5.88 -2.24
CA LYS A 99 -17.30 6.04 -3.61
C LYS A 99 -16.16 5.70 -4.58
N ALA A 100 -16.49 4.92 -5.61
CA ALA A 100 -15.64 4.62 -6.74
C ALA A 100 -15.76 5.70 -7.82
N GLU A 101 -14.63 6.28 -8.20
CA GLU A 101 -14.53 7.26 -9.29
C GLU A 101 -13.26 6.95 -10.09
N GLN A 102 -13.40 6.52 -11.35
CA GLN A 102 -12.29 5.89 -12.07
C GLN A 102 -11.74 4.72 -11.25
N ASN A 103 -10.44 4.42 -11.33
CA ASN A 103 -9.80 3.43 -10.46
C ASN A 103 -9.42 3.99 -9.07
N ARG A 104 -10.17 4.99 -8.59
CA ARG A 104 -9.93 5.59 -7.27
C ARG A 104 -11.12 5.37 -6.35
N VAL A 105 -10.82 5.26 -5.06
CA VAL A 105 -11.82 5.22 -4.00
C VAL A 105 -11.59 6.39 -3.05
N ARG A 106 -12.66 7.11 -2.76
CA ARG A 106 -12.71 8.16 -1.74
C ARG A 106 -13.77 7.84 -0.70
N GLY A 107 -13.39 7.88 0.57
CA GLY A 107 -14.32 7.57 1.65
C GLY A 107 -13.63 7.48 3.00
N GLN A 108 -13.94 6.44 3.75
CA GLN A 108 -13.51 6.25 5.13
C GLN A 108 -12.67 4.97 5.29
N GLY A 109 -11.87 4.98 6.35
CA GLY A 109 -10.93 3.93 6.66
C GLY A 109 -11.14 3.39 8.07
N LEU A 110 -10.96 2.09 8.24
CA LEU A 110 -10.92 1.45 9.56
C LEU A 110 -9.70 0.55 9.64
N ALA A 111 -8.99 0.60 10.76
CA ALA A 111 -7.84 -0.24 11.01
C ALA A 111 -7.81 -0.74 12.46
N LEU A 112 -7.12 -1.84 12.66
CA LEU A 112 -6.82 -2.38 13.98
C LEU A 112 -5.37 -2.09 14.36
N SER A 113 -5.15 -1.78 15.64
CA SER A 113 -3.83 -1.74 16.26
C SER A 113 -3.80 -2.68 17.44
N TRP A 114 -2.78 -3.53 17.53
CA TRP A 114 -2.62 -4.50 18.62
C TRP A 114 -1.15 -4.73 18.95
N PRO A 115 -0.83 -5.40 20.07
CA PRO A 115 0.54 -5.76 20.42
C PRO A 115 1.17 -6.62 19.32
N GLY A 116 2.28 -6.15 18.73
CA GLY A 116 2.95 -6.77 17.58
C GLY A 116 2.72 -6.04 16.25
N HIS A 117 1.59 -5.32 16.12
CA HIS A 117 1.33 -4.40 15.00
C HIS A 117 0.80 -3.05 15.55
N PRO A 118 1.66 -2.31 16.28
CA PRO A 118 1.27 -1.02 16.82
C PRO A 118 1.12 -0.02 15.69
N TRP A 119 0.07 0.80 15.76
CA TRP A 119 -0.03 1.98 14.93
C TRP A 119 0.81 3.11 15.53
N PRO A 120 1.42 3.98 14.70
CA PRO A 120 2.06 5.16 15.21
C PRO A 120 1.05 6.01 16.01
N PRO A 121 1.50 6.71 17.08
CA PRO A 121 0.63 7.58 17.85
C PRO A 121 -0.11 8.57 16.95
N ILE A 122 -1.44 8.54 17.00
CA ILE A 122 -2.29 9.53 16.34
C ILE A 122 -2.36 10.75 17.25
N THR A 123 -1.47 11.72 17.03
CA THR A 123 -1.30 12.87 17.92
C THR A 123 -2.11 14.10 17.51
N THR A 124 -2.69 14.14 16.30
CA THR A 124 -3.44 15.30 15.80
C THR A 124 -4.51 14.91 14.78
N SER A 125 -5.52 15.79 14.63
CA SER A 125 -6.55 15.72 13.59
C SER A 125 -6.02 15.91 12.15
N GLN A 126 -4.70 15.95 11.94
CA GLN A 126 -4.05 16.08 10.64
C GLN A 126 -3.10 14.91 10.34
N TYR A 127 -3.23 13.81 11.07
CA TYR A 127 -2.41 12.62 10.85
C TYR A 127 -2.64 12.07 9.45
N THR A 128 -1.60 12.09 8.61
CA THR A 128 -1.60 11.45 7.30
C THR A 128 -0.73 10.20 7.35
N TRP A 129 -1.30 9.05 7.01
CA TRP A 129 -0.60 7.78 6.95
C TRP A 129 -0.65 7.18 5.55
N ARG A 130 0.42 6.47 5.19
CA ARG A 130 0.56 5.77 3.92
C ARG A 130 1.06 4.35 4.17
N LEU A 131 0.35 3.37 3.62
CA LEU A 131 0.85 1.98 3.57
C LEU A 131 1.89 1.83 2.46
N ASP A 132 1.61 2.51 1.35
CA ASP A 132 2.38 2.52 0.11
C ASP A 132 2.07 3.81 -0.67
N GLN A 133 2.36 3.84 -1.96
CA GLN A 133 2.08 4.97 -2.84
C GLN A 133 0.60 5.09 -3.27
N HIS A 134 -0.23 4.07 -3.00
CA HIS A 134 -1.60 3.94 -3.48
C HIS A 134 -2.63 4.33 -2.42
N LEU A 135 -2.38 4.04 -1.14
CA LEU A 135 -3.29 4.32 -0.04
C LEU A 135 -2.81 5.48 0.83
N THR A 136 -3.64 6.51 0.95
CA THR A 136 -3.50 7.60 1.92
C THR A 136 -4.69 7.62 2.88
N LEU A 137 -4.41 7.68 4.18
CA LEU A 137 -5.39 7.84 5.26
C LEU A 137 -5.17 9.18 5.95
N GLN A 138 -6.24 9.89 6.28
CA GLN A 138 -6.19 11.19 6.95
C GLN A 138 -7.23 11.30 8.07
N ASN A 139 -6.97 12.22 9.02
CA ASN A 139 -7.88 12.54 10.13
C ASN A 139 -8.24 11.30 10.97
N GLY A 140 -7.22 10.55 11.36
CA GLY A 140 -7.37 9.34 12.17
C GLY A 140 -7.73 9.64 13.63
N TYR A 141 -8.45 8.72 14.29
CA TYR A 141 -8.70 8.71 15.74
C TYR A 141 -9.08 7.32 16.24
N VAL A 142 -8.90 7.07 17.54
CA VAL A 142 -9.32 5.83 18.19
C VAL A 142 -10.83 5.88 18.43
N VAL A 143 -11.59 4.93 17.88
CA VAL A 143 -13.04 4.79 18.11
C VAL A 143 -13.38 3.78 19.20
N ARG A 144 -12.49 2.83 19.47
CA ARG A 144 -12.66 1.81 20.51
C ARG A 144 -11.31 1.31 20.99
N SER A 145 -11.20 1.04 22.28
CA SER A 145 -10.06 0.34 22.87
C SER A 145 -10.56 -0.81 23.73
N VAL A 146 -10.04 -2.02 23.51
CA VAL A 146 -10.31 -3.20 24.33
C VAL A 146 -8.99 -3.67 24.94
N ARG A 147 -9.02 -4.08 26.21
CA ARG A 147 -7.87 -4.70 26.87
C ARG A 147 -8.04 -6.22 26.82
N GLU A 148 -7.15 -6.88 26.10
CA GLU A 148 -7.07 -8.33 26.03
C GLU A 148 -5.87 -8.85 26.83
N GLN A 149 -5.75 -10.17 26.97
CA GLN A 149 -4.64 -10.81 27.69
C GLN A 149 -3.28 -10.46 27.08
N SER A 150 -3.22 -10.32 25.75
CA SER A 150 -2.00 -9.97 25.00
C SER A 150 -1.66 -8.48 25.05
N GLY A 151 -2.61 -7.63 25.44
CA GLY A 151 -2.45 -6.18 25.55
C GLY A 151 -3.65 -5.42 24.99
N ARG A 152 -3.47 -4.13 24.68
CA ARG A 152 -4.55 -3.26 24.22
C ARG A 152 -4.74 -3.38 22.70
N VAL A 153 -5.97 -3.64 22.27
CA VAL A 153 -6.40 -3.57 20.88
C VAL A 153 -7.19 -2.27 20.67
N ASN A 154 -6.81 -1.47 19.68
CA ASN A 154 -7.51 -0.24 19.30
C ASN A 154 -8.10 -0.36 17.91
N TRP A 155 -9.33 0.11 17.75
CA TRP A 155 -9.95 0.37 16.45
C TRP A 155 -9.72 1.84 16.11
N LEU A 156 -9.19 2.08 14.93
CA LEU A 156 -8.78 3.38 14.43
C LEU A 156 -9.64 3.71 13.22
N ARG A 157 -10.41 4.81 13.30
CA ARG A 157 -11.17 5.31 12.17
C ARG A 157 -10.43 6.47 11.53
N PHE A 158 -10.50 6.54 10.21
CA PHE A 158 -9.99 7.63 9.39
C PHE A 158 -11.17 8.22 8.61
N ASP A 159 -11.41 9.51 8.75
CA ASP A 159 -12.54 10.15 8.07
C ASP A 159 -12.28 10.35 6.58
N GLU A 160 -11.02 10.32 6.15
CA GLU A 160 -10.65 10.44 4.74
C GLU A 160 -9.67 9.34 4.31
N VAL A 161 -10.07 8.62 3.27
CA VAL A 161 -9.29 7.65 2.52
C VAL A 161 -9.20 8.08 1.08
N LYS A 162 -8.00 7.98 0.52
CA LYS A 162 -7.74 8.04 -0.91
C LYS A 162 -6.99 6.78 -1.30
N LEU A 163 -7.63 5.93 -2.09
CA LEU A 163 -7.01 4.74 -2.67
C LEU A 163 -6.93 4.93 -4.19
N ASP A 164 -5.73 4.81 -4.75
CA ASP A 164 -5.49 4.88 -6.20
C ASP A 164 -5.00 3.52 -6.71
N MET A 165 -5.82 2.88 -7.56
CA MET A 165 -5.56 1.56 -8.13
C MET A 165 -5.18 1.63 -9.60
N ASP A 166 -4.75 2.79 -10.10
CA ASP A 166 -4.20 2.86 -11.45
C ASP A 166 -3.01 1.89 -11.60
N GLY A 167 -3.05 1.07 -12.65
CA GLY A 167 -2.04 0.04 -12.93
C GLY A 167 -2.24 -1.28 -12.18
N PHE A 168 -3.27 -1.43 -11.35
CA PHE A 168 -3.57 -2.70 -10.70
C PHE A 168 -4.11 -3.72 -11.72
N HIS A 169 -3.98 -5.00 -11.39
CA HIS A 169 -4.50 -6.13 -12.13
C HIS A 169 -5.73 -6.69 -11.43
N GLN A 170 -6.86 -6.74 -12.13
CA GLN A 170 -8.03 -7.48 -11.65
C GLN A 170 -7.77 -8.98 -11.75
N TYR A 171 -7.97 -9.69 -10.64
CA TYR A 171 -7.85 -11.14 -10.59
C TYR A 171 -9.18 -11.78 -11.01
N PRO A 172 -9.16 -12.94 -11.69
CA PRO A 172 -10.37 -13.61 -12.17
C PRO A 172 -11.24 -14.14 -11.02
N THR A 173 -10.64 -14.39 -9.85
CA THR A 173 -11.33 -14.88 -8.66
C THR A 173 -10.81 -14.17 -7.41
N VAL A 174 -11.69 -13.99 -6.43
CA VAL A 174 -11.31 -13.50 -5.10
C VAL A 174 -10.70 -14.66 -4.32
N LYS A 175 -9.43 -14.52 -3.94
CA LYS A 175 -8.68 -15.53 -3.18
C LYS A 175 -8.35 -15.06 -1.77
N MET A 176 -8.01 -13.78 -1.62
CA MET A 176 -7.77 -13.22 -0.30
C MET A 176 -9.06 -13.22 0.51
N ARG A 177 -8.94 -13.59 1.79
CA ARG A 177 -10.01 -13.46 2.79
C ARG A 177 -9.55 -12.50 3.88
N SER A 178 -10.36 -11.52 4.24
CA SER A 178 -10.09 -10.70 5.42
C SER A 178 -10.50 -11.43 6.69
N PRO A 179 -9.90 -11.06 7.83
CA PRO A 179 -10.52 -11.31 9.11
C PRO A 179 -11.86 -10.56 9.16
N THR A 180 -12.95 -11.28 9.38
CA THR A 180 -14.33 -10.73 9.39
C THR A 180 -14.51 -9.60 10.40
N GLN A 181 -13.71 -9.61 11.46
CA GLN A 181 -13.74 -8.64 12.56
C GLN A 181 -13.12 -7.27 12.20
N LEU A 182 -12.31 -7.20 11.14
CA LEU A 182 -11.58 -5.99 10.78
C LEU A 182 -12.51 -4.91 10.20
N CYS A 183 -13.44 -5.31 9.34
CA CYS A 183 -14.31 -4.40 8.58
C CYS A 183 -15.75 -4.34 9.11
N ASP A 184 -15.91 -4.62 10.40
CA ASP A 184 -17.18 -4.33 11.06
C ASP A 184 -17.26 -2.82 11.33
N TRP A 185 -17.91 -2.12 10.41
CA TRP A 185 -18.16 -0.67 10.52
C TRP A 185 -19.17 -0.35 11.63
N GLN A 186 -19.95 -1.33 12.09
CA GLN A 186 -20.78 -1.19 13.27
C GLN A 186 -19.90 -1.42 14.49
N THR A 187 -19.33 -0.35 15.04
CA THR A 187 -18.82 -0.44 16.42
C THR A 187 -20.00 -0.85 17.31
N PRO A 188 -19.97 -1.98 18.04
CA PRO A 188 -21.00 -2.26 19.02
C PRO A 188 -21.02 -1.08 19.98
N THR A 189 -22.20 -0.47 20.13
CA THR A 189 -22.48 0.39 21.28
C THR A 189 -22.18 -0.45 22.53
N GLU A 190 -21.50 0.17 23.50
CA GLU A 190 -20.96 -0.41 24.73
C GLU A 190 -21.83 -1.54 25.32
N PHE A 191 -21.20 -2.67 25.68
CA PHE A 191 -21.72 -3.61 26.67
C PHE A 191 -21.01 -3.37 28.00
#